data_AF-A0A9Q1I1G9-F1
#
_entry.id   AF-A0A9Q1I1G9-F1
#
_cell.length_a   1.000
_cell.length_b   1.000
_cell.length_c   1.000
_cell.angle_alpha   90.00
_cell.angle_beta   90.00
_cell.angle_gamma   90.00
#
_symmetry.space_group_name_H-M   'P 1'
#
loop_
_entity.id
_entity.type
_entity.pdbx_description
1 polymer ?
#
loop_
_entity_poly.entity_id
_entity_poly.type
_entity_poly.pdbx_seq_one_letter_code
_entity_poly.pdbx_strand_id
1 'polypeptide(L)'
;MTTRMGSCKRVSDWTVEEVYDWVFVQYPYKQANFLQAVDSHAISGRALLRMSEHQLERMGVGTEQQPEILQDILLLRVQEELENLNDIFQECFSS
;
A
#
# COMPACT_ATOMS: atom_id res chain seq x y z
N MET A 1 6.17 -6.59 14.91
CA MET A 1 7.38 -6.15 14.19
C MET A 1 7.05 -6.22 12.72
N THR A 2 6.47 -5.17 12.15
CA THR A 2 6.09 -5.12 10.74
C THR A 2 7.36 -5.02 9.91
N THR A 3 7.63 -6.04 9.11
CA THR A 3 8.77 -6.13 8.20
C THR A 3 8.67 -4.97 7.21
N ARG A 4 9.49 -3.93 7.39
CA ARG A 4 9.80 -2.97 6.32
C ARG A 4 10.39 -3.77 5.18
N MET A 5 9.62 -4.06 4.14
CA MET A 5 10.22 -4.44 2.87
C MET A 5 10.95 -3.22 2.31
N GLY A 6 12.22 -3.09 2.68
CA GLY A 6 13.33 -3.35 1.77
C GLY A 6 13.45 -2.57 0.47
N SER A 7 12.60 -1.58 0.15
CA SER A 7 12.89 -0.65 -0.93
C SER A 7 12.98 0.76 -0.38
N CYS A 8 14.04 1.48 -0.75
CA CYS A 8 14.16 2.93 -0.58
C CYS A 8 13.19 3.71 -1.49
N LYS A 9 12.27 2.98 -2.14
CA LYS A 9 11.41 3.45 -3.21
C LYS A 9 10.05 3.79 -2.63
N ARG A 10 9.55 4.96 -2.99
CA ARG A 10 8.24 5.46 -2.57
C ARG A 10 7.13 4.51 -2.95
N VAL A 11 6.10 4.43 -2.12
CA VAL A 11 4.93 3.61 -2.39
C VAL A 11 4.27 4.09 -3.68
N SER A 12 4.27 5.40 -3.93
CA SER A 12 3.75 5.96 -5.18
C SER A 12 4.46 5.45 -6.44
N ASP A 13 5.68 4.93 -6.34
CA ASP A 13 6.43 4.37 -7.47
C ASP A 13 6.33 2.84 -7.58
N TRP A 14 5.66 2.17 -6.63
CA TRP A 14 5.55 0.71 -6.66
C TRP A 14 4.78 0.22 -7.88
N THR A 15 5.37 -0.79 -8.53
CA THR A 15 4.76 -1.60 -9.57
C THR A 15 3.68 -2.52 -8.99
N VAL A 16 2.92 -3.18 -9.86
CA VAL A 16 1.92 -4.19 -9.43
C VAL A 16 2.60 -5.36 -8.72
N GLU A 17 3.78 -5.79 -9.19
CA GLU A 17 4.58 -6.86 -8.58
C GLU A 17 5.05 -6.48 -7.17
N GLU A 18 5.57 -5.27 -6.98
CA GLU A 18 5.97 -4.80 -5.64
C GLU A 18 4.78 -4.68 -4.67
N VAL A 19 3.60 -4.30 -5.17
CA VAL A 19 2.36 -4.32 -4.37
C VAL A 19 1.95 -5.75 -4.04
N TYR A 20 2.05 -6.67 -5.00
CA TYR A 20 1.75 -8.09 -4.80
C TYR A 20 2.64 -8.69 -3.71
N ASP A 21 3.96 -8.50 -3.80
CA ASP A 21 4.92 -8.96 -2.81
C ASP A 21 4.61 -8.39 -1.43
N TRP A 22 4.26 -7.10 -1.36
CA TRP A 22 3.81 -6.45 -0.13
C TRP A 22 2.60 -7.15 0.52
N VAL A 23 1.56 -7.45 -0.26
CA VAL A 23 0.39 -8.18 0.25
C VAL A 23 0.79 -9.59 0.68
N PHE A 24 1.61 -10.28 -0.11
CA PHE A 24 2.03 -11.66 0.15
C PHE A 24 2.80 -11.79 1.47
N VAL A 25 3.72 -10.86 1.74
CA VAL A 25 4.53 -10.86 2.98
C VAL A 25 3.71 -10.47 4.21
N GLN A 26 2.80 -9.50 4.08
CA GLN A 26 1.99 -9.06 5.22
C GLN A 26 0.91 -10.08 5.60
N TYR A 27 0.35 -10.81 4.63
CA TYR A 27 -0.82 -11.66 4.85
C TYR A 27 -0.67 -13.07 4.26
N PRO A 28 0.31 -13.88 4.71
CA PRO A 28 0.66 -15.14 4.07
C PRO A 28 -0.46 -16.20 4.03
N TYR A 29 -1.59 -16.00 4.73
CA TYR A 29 -2.72 -16.95 4.76
C TYR A 29 -4.12 -16.31 4.80
N LYS A 30 -4.21 -14.98 4.84
CA LYS A 30 -5.47 -14.31 5.25
C LYS A 30 -6.11 -13.44 4.19
N GLN A 31 -5.49 -13.18 3.05
CA GLN A 31 -6.01 -12.20 2.09
C GLN A 31 -5.90 -12.63 0.64
N ALA A 32 -6.18 -13.91 0.34
CA ALA A 32 -6.15 -14.44 -1.02
C ALA A 32 -7.00 -13.61 -2.01
N ASN A 33 -8.15 -13.09 -1.58
CA ASN A 33 -8.99 -12.24 -2.43
C ASN A 33 -8.33 -10.89 -2.73
N PHE A 34 -7.64 -10.29 -1.77
CA PHE A 34 -6.95 -9.02 -1.99
C PHE A 34 -5.73 -9.22 -2.90
N LEU A 35 -4.98 -10.29 -2.69
CA LEU A 35 -3.86 -10.68 -3.55
C LEU A 35 -4.32 -10.92 -4.99
N GLN A 36 -5.43 -11.66 -5.17
CA GLN A 36 -6.06 -11.85 -6.48
C GLN A 36 -6.53 -10.52 -7.10
N ALA A 37 -7.06 -9.61 -6.27
CA ALA A 37 -7.50 -8.31 -6.74
C ALA A 37 -6.34 -7.45 -7.25
N VAL A 38 -5.16 -7.53 -6.61
CA VAL A 38 -3.93 -6.85 -7.05
C VAL A 38 -3.57 -7.23 -8.48
N ASP A 39 -3.53 -8.54 -8.77
CA ASP A 39 -3.24 -9.03 -10.12
C ASP A 39 -4.34 -8.67 -11.11
N SER A 40 -5.59 -8.93 -10.74
CA SER A 40 -6.74 -8.82 -11.65
C SER A 40 -7.03 -7.37 -12.06
N HIS A 41 -6.75 -6.40 -11.18
CA HIS A 41 -7.01 -4.99 -11.42
C HIS A 41 -5.73 -4.17 -11.66
N ALA A 42 -4.57 -4.84 -11.77
CA ALA A 42 -3.27 -4.19 -11.95
C ALA A 42 -3.04 -3.06 -10.91
N ILE A 43 -3.22 -3.37 -9.63
CA ILE A 43 -3.14 -2.39 -8.55
C ILE A 43 -1.67 -1.98 -8.35
N SER A 44 -1.30 -0.83 -8.91
CA SER A 44 -0.01 -0.16 -8.64
C SER A 44 -0.01 0.54 -7.28
N GLY A 45 1.16 0.97 -6.81
CA GLY A 45 1.29 1.67 -5.54
C GLY A 45 0.45 2.96 -5.45
N ARG A 46 0.34 3.72 -6.56
CA ARG A 46 -0.58 4.88 -6.63
C ARG A 46 -2.06 4.49 -6.47
N ALA A 47 -2.46 3.33 -6.99
CA ALA A 47 -3.82 2.82 -6.84
C ALA A 47 -4.05 2.35 -5.39
N LEU A 48 -3.07 1.64 -4.80
CA LEU A 48 -3.08 1.22 -3.40
C LEU A 48 -3.25 2.41 -2.44
N LEU A 49 -2.47 3.48 -2.62
CA LEU A 49 -2.58 4.70 -1.81
C LEU A 49 -3.95 5.39 -1.92
N ARG A 50 -4.75 5.13 -2.96
CA ARG A 50 -6.11 5.69 -3.11
C ARG A 50 -7.23 4.73 -2.72
N MET A 51 -6.89 3.51 -2.29
CA MET A 51 -7.86 2.46 -2.01
C MET A 51 -8.86 2.87 -0.92
N SER A 52 -10.14 2.61 -1.15
CA SER A 52 -11.20 2.78 -0.16
C SER A 52 -11.89 1.46 0.16
N GLU A 53 -12.63 1.45 1.27
CA GLU A 53 -13.49 0.33 1.68
C GLU A 53 -14.41 -0.14 0.53
N HIS A 54 -15.12 0.80 -0.10
CA HIS A 54 -15.98 0.52 -1.25
C HIS A 54 -15.24 -0.12 -2.44
N GLN A 55 -13.96 0.21 -2.66
CA GLN A 55 -13.18 -0.45 -3.71
C GLN A 55 -12.81 -1.88 -3.31
N LEU A 56 -12.44 -2.12 -2.05
CA LEU A 56 -12.18 -3.47 -1.53
C LEU A 56 -13.42 -4.36 -1.62
N GLU A 57 -14.60 -3.83 -1.25
CA GLU A 57 -15.88 -4.53 -1.39
C GLU A 57 -16.16 -4.95 -2.84
N ARG A 58 -15.99 -4.02 -3.79
CA ARG A 58 -16.21 -4.29 -5.22
C ARG A 58 -15.23 -5.32 -5.80
N MET A 59 -14.06 -5.47 -5.17
CA MET A 59 -13.06 -6.48 -5.54
C MET A 59 -13.29 -7.83 -4.84
N GLY A 60 -14.33 -7.96 -4.01
CA GLY A 60 -14.66 -9.20 -3.32
C GLY A 60 -13.80 -9.49 -2.09
N VAL A 61 -13.14 -8.47 -1.53
CA VAL A 61 -12.40 -8.59 -0.27
C VAL A 61 -13.40 -8.65 0.88
N GLY A 62 -13.34 -9.70 1.70
CA GLY A 62 -14.30 -9.94 2.78
C GLY A 62 -14.28 -8.84 3.84
N THR A 63 -15.44 -8.47 4.35
CA THR A 63 -15.60 -7.35 5.31
C THR A 63 -14.81 -7.53 6.60
N GLU A 64 -14.54 -8.77 7.02
CA GLU A 64 -13.70 -9.05 8.20
C GLU A 64 -12.21 -8.72 7.97
N GLN A 65 -11.74 -8.73 6.72
CA GLN A 65 -10.34 -8.49 6.35
C GLN A 65 -10.08 -7.01 6.03
N GLN A 66 -11.12 -6.27 5.63
CA GLN A 66 -10.99 -4.88 5.18
C GLN A 66 -10.39 -3.93 6.22
N PRO A 67 -10.75 -3.99 7.52
CA PRO A 67 -10.19 -3.07 8.52
C PRO A 67 -8.67 -3.19 8.67
N GLU A 68 -8.14 -4.42 8.64
CA GLU A 68 -6.70 -4.69 8.73
C GLU A 68 -5.98 -4.12 7.49
N ILE A 69 -6.52 -4.37 6.29
CA ILE A 69 -5.98 -3.83 5.02
C ILE A 69 -5.97 -2.31 5.02
N LEU A 70 -7.09 -1.69 5.39
CA LEU A 70 -7.22 -0.24 5.38
C LEU A 70 -6.30 0.42 6.42
N GLN A 71 -6.07 -0.23 7.56
CA GLN A 71 -5.10 0.24 8.54
C GLN A 71 -3.68 0.22 7.98
N ASP A 72 -3.28 -0.85 7.30
CA ASP A 72 -1.93 -0.93 6.72
C ASP A 72 -1.75 0.02 5.53
N ILE A 73 -2.79 0.22 4.71
CA ILE A 73 -2.78 1.25 3.66
C ILE A 73 -2.68 2.66 4.28
N LEU A 74 -3.32 2.91 5.41
CA LEU A 74 -3.19 4.18 6.13
C LEU A 74 -1.75 4.42 6.60
N LEU A 75 -1.06 3.38 7.09
CA LEU A 75 0.34 3.49 7.47
C LEU A 75 1.23 3.84 6.27
N LEU A 76 1.00 3.21 5.11
CA LEU A 76 1.71 3.54 3.88
C LEU A 76 1.50 5.00 3.45
N ARG A 77 0.25 5.51 3.55
CA ARG A 77 -0.06 6.92 3.26
C ARG A 77 0.70 7.87 4.19
N VAL A 78 0.67 7.61 5.49
CA VAL A 78 1.38 8.45 6.47
C VAL A 78 2.88 8.45 6.18
N GLN A 79 3.46 7.29 5.84
CA GLN A 79 4.86 7.21 5.46
C GLN A 79 5.15 8.04 4.19
N GLU A 80 4.34 7.90 3.15
CA GLU A 80 4.49 8.65 1.90
C GLU A 80 4.41 10.16 2.13
N GLU A 81 3.45 10.63 2.94
CA GLU A 81 3.32 12.05 3.27
C GLU A 81 4.49 12.58 4.11
N LEU A 82 5.03 11.79 5.04
CA LEU A 82 6.22 12.17 5.80
C LEU A 82 7.45 12.30 4.89
N GLU A 83 7.61 11.38 3.95
CA GLU A 83 8.68 11.45 2.95
C GLU A 83 8.48 12.68 2.04
N ASN A 84 7.25 12.97 1.59
CA ASN A 84 6.94 14.16 0.80
C ASN A 84 7.30 15.46 1.53
N LEU A 85 6.93 15.56 2.80
CA LEU A 85 7.26 16.72 3.64
C LEU A 85 8.76 16.87 3.84
N ASN A 86 9.49 15.76 4.01
CA ASN A 86 10.93 15.79 4.15
C ASN A 86 11.61 16.28 2.87
N ASP A 87 11.15 15.85 1.69
CA ASP A 87 11.69 16.32 0.41
C ASP A 87 11.44 17.82 0.22
N ILE A 88 10.21 18.28 0.48
CA ILE A 88 9.88 19.72 0.45
C ILE A 88 10.78 20.50 1.40
N PHE A 89 11.03 19.98 2.61
CA PHE A 89 11.91 20.62 3.57
C PHE A 89 13.35 20.70 3.05
N GLN A 90 13.88 19.62 2.48
CA GLN A 90 15.23 19.62 1.89
C GLN A 90 15.34 20.59 0.71
N GLU A 91 14.34 20.62 -0.17
CA GLU A 91 14.31 21.56 -1.31
C GLU A 91 14.25 23.03 -0.86
N CYS A 92 13.49 23.33 0.20
CA CYS A 92 13.28 24.70 0.66
C CYS A 92 14.38 25.24 1.58
N PHE A 93 15.07 24.39 2.34
CA PHE A 93 15.90 24.82 3.47
C PHE A 93 17.36 24.32 3.45
N SER A 94 17.77 23.53 2.45
CA SER A 94 19.16 23.04 2.33
C SER A 94 20.10 23.99 1.56
N SER A 95 19.92 25.31 1.70
CA SER A 95 20.84 26.34 1.18
C SER A 95 22.01 26.61 2.11
#